data_AF-A0A0B7BYL5-F1
#
_entry.id   AF-A0A0B7BYL5-F1
#
_cell.length_a   1.000
_cell.length_b   1.000
_cell.length_c   1.000
_cell.angle_alpha   90.00
_cell.angle_beta   90.00
_cell.angle_gamma   90.00
#
_symmetry.space_group_name_H-M   'P 1'
#
loop_
_entity.id
_entity.type
_entity.pdbx_description
1 polymer ?
#
loop_
_entity_poly.entity_id
_entity_poly.type
_entity_poly.pdbx_seq_one_letter_code
_entity_poly.pdbx_strand_id
1 'polypeptide(L)' 'HNLCLSQSFAKNMGLYGERVGAYTIVSENKDEADRVMSQLKILIRPIISNPPIHGARIATEILSNPELKQQW' A
#
# COMPACT_ATOMS: atom_id res chain seq x y z
N HIS A 1 -12.55 -0.72 17.94
CA HIS A 1 -11.11 -0.56 17.64
C HIS A 1 -10.96 -0.44 16.14
N ASN A 2 -10.36 0.64 15.63
CA ASN A 2 -10.05 0.74 14.21
C ASN A 2 -8.78 -0.08 13.95
N LEU A 3 -8.84 -1.02 12.99
CA LEU A 3 -7.74 -1.91 12.65
C LEU A 3 -6.77 -1.18 11.72
N CYS A 4 -5.48 -1.21 12.04
CA CYS A 4 -4.41 -0.73 11.17
C CYS A 4 -3.55 -1.92 10.70
N LEU A 5 -3.21 -1.97 9.42
CA LEU A 5 -2.37 -2.99 8.81
C LEU A 5 -1.17 -2.34 8.11
N SER A 6 0.04 -2.77 8.49
CA SER A 6 1.27 -2.48 7.76
C SER A 6 1.69 -3.71 6.97
N GLN A 7 1.58 -3.64 5.64
CA GLN A 7 1.92 -4.71 4.72
C GLN A 7 3.23 -4.42 3.99
N SER A 8 4.11 -5.42 3.92
CA SER A 8 5.37 -5.33 3.17
C SER A 8 5.42 -6.37 2.06
N PHE A 9 5.87 -5.96 0.87
CA PHE A 9 6.13 -6.85 -0.26
C PHE A 9 7.60 -7.26 -0.40
N ALA A 10 8.44 -6.92 0.58
CA ALA A 10 9.88 -7.18 0.51
C ALA A 10 10.21 -8.68 0.46
N LYS A 11 9.46 -9.51 1.20
CA LYS A 11 9.77 -10.94 1.35
C LYS A 11 8.94 -11.81 0.41
N ASN A 12 7.62 -11.69 0.46
CA ASN A 12 6.70 -12.52 -0.30
C ASN A 12 6.76 -12.29 -1.82
N MET A 13 7.17 -11.10 -2.28
CA MET A 13 7.40 -10.81 -3.70
C MET A 13 8.89 -10.59 -4.05
N GLY A 14 9.80 -10.75 -3.09
CA GLY A 14 11.22 -10.49 -3.30
C GLY A 14 11.57 -9.02 -3.62
N LEU A 15 10.68 -8.06 -3.36
CA LEU A 15 10.85 -6.65 -3.71
C LEU A 15 11.63 -5.85 -2.65
N TYR A 16 12.73 -6.43 -2.14
CA TYR A 16 13.51 -5.87 -1.04
C TYR A 16 13.97 -4.42 -1.29
N GLY A 17 14.60 -4.18 -2.43
CA GLY A 17 15.17 -2.87 -2.80
C GLY A 17 14.14 -1.84 -3.29
N GLU A 18 12.99 -2.32 -3.75
CA GLU A 18 11.94 -1.46 -4.37
C GLU A 18 11.09 -0.70 -3.35
N ARG A 19 11.20 -1.08 -2.06
CA ARG A 19 10.54 -0.41 -0.92
C ARG A 19 9.01 -0.36 -1.05
N VAL A 20 8.42 -1.48 -1.48
CA VAL A 20 6.98 -1.61 -1.74
C VAL A 20 6.25 -2.14 -0.52
N GLY A 21 5.15 -1.48 -0.17
CA GLY A 21 4.24 -1.85 0.91
C GLY A 21 2.96 -1.03 0.87
N ALA A 22 2.07 -1.31 1.80
CA ALA A 22 0.81 -0.58 1.97
C ALA A 22 0.53 -0.38 3.47
N TYR A 23 -0.09 0.76 3.79
CA TYR A 23 -0.63 1.03 5.12
C TYR A 23 -2.13 1.25 4.99
N THR A 24 -2.91 0.42 5.68
CA THR A 24 -4.38 0.40 5.59
C THR A 24 -4.97 0.65 6.97
N ILE A 25 -5.93 1.57 7.05
CA ILE A 25 -6.73 1.82 8.25
C ILE A 25 -8.19 1.48 7.90
N VAL A 26 -8.81 0.58 8.66
CA VAL A 26 -10.23 0.26 8.52
C VAL A 26 -11.04 1.34 9.24
N SER A 27 -11.92 2.00 8.49
CA SER A 27 -12.86 3.01 8.98
C SER A 27 -14.28 2.45 8.91
N GLU A 28 -15.19 2.99 9.72
CA GLU A 28 -16.59 2.57 9.82
C GLU A 28 -17.35 2.81 8.52
N ASN A 29 -17.04 3.91 7.83
CA ASN A 29 -17.68 4.31 6.58
C ASN A 29 -16.75 5.14 5.68
N LYS A 30 -17.24 5.45 4.48
CA LYS A 30 -16.50 6.21 3.45
C LYS A 30 -16.10 7.61 3.95
N ASP A 31 -17.00 8.31 4.64
CA ASP A 31 -16.74 9.68 5.10
C ASP A 31 -15.61 9.72 6.14
N GLU A 32 -15.58 8.74 7.05
CA GLU A 32 -14.47 8.58 7.98
C GLU A 32 -13.17 8.23 7.24
N ALA A 33 -13.22 7.28 6.28
CA ALA A 33 -12.06 6.88 5.50
C ALA A 33 -11.43 8.07 4.74
N ASP A 34 -12.26 8.94 4.14
CA ASP A 34 -11.78 10.12 3.41
C ASP A 34 -11.13 11.15 4.35
N ARG A 35 -11.68 11.38 5.55
CA ARG A 35 -11.06 12.21 6.59
C ARG A 35 -9.73 11.65 7.05
N VAL A 36 -9.66 10.35 7.36
CA VAL A 36 -8.44 9.66 7.79
C VAL A 36 -7.37 9.72 6.69
N MET A 37 -7.75 9.45 5.44
CA MET A 37 -6.85 9.53 4.29
C MET A 37 -6.29 10.94 4.08
N SER A 38 -7.07 11.99 4.33
CA SER A 38 -6.59 13.38 4.27
C SER A 38 -5.45 13.63 5.26
N GLN A 39 -5.58 13.14 6.51
CA GLN A 39 -4.58 13.30 7.56
C GLN A 39 -3.32 12.49 7.25
N LEU A 40 -3.48 11.25 6.76
CA LEU A 40 -2.35 10.43 6.31
C LEU A 40 -1.55 11.11 5.19
N LYS A 41 -2.22 11.73 4.21
CA LYS A 41 -1.55 12.48 3.14
C LYS A 41 -0.78 13.69 3.66
N ILE A 42 -1.28 14.39 4.68
CA ILE A 42 -0.56 15.49 5.35
C ILE A 42 0.72 14.96 6.01
N LEU A 43 0.66 13.82 6.70
CA LEU A 43 1.82 13.22 7.37
C LEU A 43 2.88 12.70 6.40
N ILE A 44 2.47 12.06 5.31
CA ILE A 44 3.39 11.47 4.32
C ILE A 44 4.17 12.54 3.54
N ARG A 45 3.53 13.69 3.28
CA ARG A 45 4.09 14.75 2.42
C ARG A 45 5.47 15.27 2.89
N PRO A 46 5.69 15.66 4.15
CA PRO A 46 7.01 16.09 4.62
C PRO A 46 7.99 14.94 4.81
N ILE A 47 7.55 13.68 4.87
CA ILE A 47 8.43 12.52 5.12
C ILE A 47 9.08 12.05 3.84
N ILE A 48 8.27 11.75 2.82
CA ILE A 48 8.74 11.17 1.55
C ILE A 48 8.14 11.85 0.32
N SER A 49 7.28 12.88 0.48
CA SER A 49 6.43 13.47 -0.56
C SER A 49 5.43 12.49 -1.20
N ASN A 50 5.95 11.44 -1.85
CA ASN A 50 5.24 10.39 -2.55
C ASN A 50 6.10 9.10 -2.60
N PRO A 51 5.49 7.91 -2.52
CA PRO A 51 6.22 6.63 -2.53
C PRO A 51 6.84 6.30 -3.92
N PRO A 52 7.83 5.40 -3.97
CA PRO A 52 8.41 4.92 -5.23
C PRO A 52 7.39 4.09 -6.04
N ILE A 53 7.36 4.32 -7.36
CA ILE A 53 6.31 3.76 -8.24
C ILE A 53 6.67 2.42 -8.88
N HIS A 54 7.96 2.11 -9.08
CA HIS A 54 8.39 0.98 -9.91
C HIS A 54 7.91 -0.36 -9.33
N GLY A 55 8.34 -0.73 -8.13
CA GLY A 55 7.88 -1.97 -7.51
C GLY A 55 6.38 -1.98 -7.18
N ALA A 56 5.74 -0.83 -6.96
CA ALA A 56 4.29 -0.76 -6.81
C ALA A 56 3.56 -1.21 -8.09
N ARG A 57 4.09 -0.87 -9.27
CA ARG A 57 3.56 -1.35 -10.56
C ARG A 57 3.77 -2.85 -10.74
N ILE A 58 4.93 -3.39 -10.35
CA ILE A 58 5.19 -4.83 -10.40
C ILE A 58 4.19 -5.60 -9.52
N ALA A 59 4.03 -5.19 -8.26
CA ALA A 59 3.06 -5.80 -7.35
C ALA A 59 1.62 -5.68 -7.89
N THR A 60 1.26 -4.54 -8.48
CA THR A 60 -0.05 -4.32 -9.09
C THR A 60 -0.28 -5.27 -10.27
N GLU A 61 0.69 -5.39 -11.18
CA GLU A 61 0.60 -6.27 -12.36
C GLU A 61 0.36 -7.73 -11.92
N ILE A 62 1.18 -8.23 -10.99
CA ILE A 62 1.06 -9.60 -10.46
C ILE A 62 -0.31 -9.81 -9.81
N LEU A 63 -0.75 -8.90 -8.93
CA LEU A 63 -1.99 -9.08 -8.16
C LEU A 63 -3.27 -8.84 -8.97
N SER A 64 -3.19 -8.12 -10.09
CA SER A 64 -4.35 -7.78 -10.93
C SER A 64 -4.54 -8.77 -12.08
N ASN A 65 -3.50 -9.49 -12.47
CA ASN A 65 -3.56 -10.54 -13.48
C ASN A 65 -3.78 -11.92 -12.81
N PRO A 66 -4.91 -12.62 -13.08
CA PRO A 66 -5.20 -13.91 -12.45
C PRO A 66 -4.14 -14.99 -12.66
N GLU A 67 -3.53 -15.04 -13.84
CA GLU A 67 -2.52 -16.04 -14.20
C GLU A 67 -1.21 -15.79 -13.44
N LEU A 68 -0.75 -14.53 -13.42
CA LEU A 68 0.44 -14.15 -12.66
C LEU A 68 0.22 -14.28 -11.15
N LYS A 69 -0.98 -13.92 -10.67
CA LYS A 69 -1.35 -14.09 -9.26
C LYS A 69 -1.42 -15.55 -8.83
N GLN A 70 -1.80 -16.45 -9.73
CA GLN A 70 -1.80 -17.89 -9.44
C GLN A 70 -0.37 -18.44 -9.39
N GLN A 71 0.53 -17.89 -10.21
CA GLN A 71 1.94 -18.28 -10.23
C GLN A 71 2.72 -17.78 -8.99
N TRP A 72 2.38 -16.58 -8.52
CA TRP A 72 2.96 -15.95 -7.32
C TRP A 72 2.37 -16.53 -6.03
#